data_AF-W2TRC6-F1
#
_entry.id   AF-W2TRC6-F1
#
_cell.length_a   1.000
_cell.length_b   1.000
_cell.length_c   1.000
_cell.angle_alpha   90.00
_cell.angle_beta   90.00
_cell.angle_gamma   90.00
#
_symmetry.space_group_name_H-M   'P 1'
#
loop_
_entity.id
_entity.type
_entity.pdbx_description
1 polymer ?
#
loop_
_entity_poly.entity_id
_entity_poly.type
_entity_poly.pdbx_seq_one_letter_code
_entity_poly.pdbx_strand_id
1 'polypeptide(L)'
;SLASDGLKSLIVGTDIEFDAIVGVPYAALPYATLVSYRESKPLIIIRKEAKAHGTKKLIEGLYKKGDKVIVIEDVVTTGGSIQDVVDILRDEGLVVEDVFCLLDREQGGAEKLEKHGITLHSLMNMETVLSFLLSVEAIDKETCSKIVSALNLPCQGVKHLPLSLEIENLAKFPLHHLGRLPLEERAKEAICPLNKKIFSLMLKKNSNLCLAVDYTSAEKILQLVEKAAPFVVAIKVHADAITDFSEDFTSKLVRLANDHEFVIFEDR
;
A
#
# COMPACT_ATOMS: atom_id res chain seq x y z
N SER A 1 7.89 4.93 -8.66
CA SER A 1 8.01 6.21 -9.39
C SER A 1 6.69 6.57 -10.05
N LEU A 2 6.14 5.76 -10.96
CA LEU A 2 4.97 6.14 -11.77
C LEU A 2 3.74 6.64 -10.98
N ALA A 3 3.29 5.91 -9.96
CA ALA A 3 2.14 6.32 -9.14
C ALA A 3 2.36 7.68 -8.44
N SER A 4 3.54 7.86 -7.83
CA SER A 4 3.91 9.14 -7.20
C SER A 4 4.10 10.27 -8.23
N ASP A 5 4.53 9.97 -9.46
CA ASP A 5 4.64 10.95 -10.53
C ASP A 5 3.25 11.37 -11.02
N GLY A 6 2.32 10.41 -11.13
CA GLY A 6 0.91 10.68 -11.44
C GLY A 6 0.23 11.54 -10.37
N LEU A 7 0.43 11.23 -9.08
CA LEU A 7 -0.05 12.08 -7.97
C LEU A 7 0.53 13.49 -8.04
N LYS A 8 1.83 13.62 -8.30
CA LYS A 8 2.47 14.93 -8.47
C LYS A 8 1.83 15.72 -9.61
N SER A 9 1.65 15.08 -10.78
CA SER A 9 1.00 15.70 -11.93
C SER A 9 -0.45 16.12 -11.64
N LEU A 10 -1.19 15.30 -10.89
CA LEU A 10 -2.54 15.63 -10.44
C LEU A 10 -2.52 16.87 -9.53
N ILE A 11 -1.65 16.89 -8.52
CA ILE A 11 -1.48 18.03 -7.59
C ILE A 11 -1.14 19.31 -8.36
N VAL A 12 -0.08 19.28 -9.18
CA VAL A 12 0.34 20.45 -9.97
C VAL A 12 -0.77 20.93 -10.92
N GLY A 13 -1.54 20.01 -11.50
CA GLY A 13 -2.64 20.35 -12.41
C GLY A 13 -3.84 21.04 -11.74
N THR A 14 -3.90 21.09 -10.41
CA THR A 14 -4.97 21.80 -9.68
C THR A 14 -4.65 23.26 -9.38
N ASP A 15 -3.39 23.69 -9.58
CA ASP A 15 -2.91 25.03 -9.18
C ASP A 15 -3.17 25.39 -7.69
N ILE A 16 -3.30 24.37 -6.83
CA ILE A 16 -3.51 24.55 -5.39
C ILE A 16 -2.18 24.90 -4.70
N GLU A 17 -2.20 25.99 -3.94
CA GLU A 17 -1.07 26.39 -3.08
C GLU A 17 -1.16 25.72 -1.71
N PHE A 18 -0.04 25.11 -1.29
CA PHE A 18 0.07 24.42 -0.01
C PHE A 18 1.47 24.55 0.59
N ASP A 19 1.54 24.45 1.92
CA ASP A 19 2.75 24.64 2.72
C ASP A 19 3.39 23.31 3.12
N ALA A 20 2.60 22.26 3.32
CA ALA A 20 3.09 20.94 3.71
C ALA A 20 2.22 19.80 3.16
N ILE A 21 2.75 18.57 3.25
CA ILE A 21 2.12 17.34 2.77
C ILE A 21 1.97 16.37 3.93
N VAL A 22 0.80 15.72 4.03
CA VAL A 22 0.56 14.61 4.95
C VAL A 22 0.25 13.35 4.16
N GLY A 23 0.84 12.22 4.55
CA GLY A 23 0.40 10.91 4.06
C GLY A 23 -0.49 10.21 5.10
N VAL A 24 -1.63 9.66 4.68
CA VAL A 24 -2.46 8.84 5.57
C VAL A 24 -1.71 7.52 5.90
N PRO A 25 -1.55 7.18 7.19
CA PRO A 25 -0.83 5.96 7.56
C PRO A 25 -1.58 4.68 7.13
N TYR A 26 -0.93 3.66 6.55
CA TYR A 26 0.52 3.52 6.31
C TYR A 26 0.88 3.50 4.82
N ALA A 27 -0.02 3.03 3.97
CA ALA A 27 0.25 2.77 2.57
C ALA A 27 0.51 4.05 1.76
N ALA A 28 -0.03 5.19 2.20
CA ALA A 28 0.19 6.46 1.53
C ALA A 28 1.54 7.13 1.87
N LEU A 29 2.21 6.71 2.95
CA LEU A 29 3.46 7.33 3.42
C LEU A 29 4.59 7.34 2.38
N PRO A 30 4.86 6.26 1.63
CA PRO A 30 5.88 6.28 0.57
C PRO A 30 5.53 7.25 -0.56
N TYR A 31 4.24 7.38 -0.92
CA TYR A 31 3.81 8.34 -1.94
C TYR A 31 3.97 9.77 -1.45
N ALA A 32 3.50 10.07 -0.23
CA ALA A 32 3.63 11.39 0.38
C ALA A 32 5.10 11.81 0.53
N THR A 33 5.98 10.89 0.94
CA THR A 33 7.42 11.13 1.03
C THR A 33 8.02 11.49 -0.33
N LEU A 34 7.65 10.76 -1.38
CA LEU A 34 8.17 11.01 -2.73
C LEU A 34 7.63 12.31 -3.33
N VAL A 35 6.38 12.68 -3.07
CA VAL A 35 5.82 13.96 -3.52
C VAL A 35 6.46 15.12 -2.75
N SER A 36 6.60 15.01 -1.42
CA SER A 36 7.32 15.98 -0.58
C SER A 36 8.74 16.24 -1.06
N TYR A 37 9.50 15.18 -1.33
CA TYR A 37 10.85 15.31 -1.87
C TYR A 37 10.89 16.07 -3.20
N ARG A 38 9.93 15.83 -4.09
CA ARG A 38 9.89 16.43 -5.44
C ARG A 38 9.39 17.87 -5.45
N GLU A 39 8.41 18.19 -4.61
CA GLU A 39 7.85 19.54 -4.47
C GLU A 39 8.69 20.42 -3.54
N SER A 40 9.72 19.85 -2.89
CA SER A 40 10.51 20.54 -1.86
C SER A 40 9.65 21.14 -0.74
N LYS A 41 8.59 20.41 -0.36
CA LYS A 41 7.63 20.81 0.68
C LYS A 41 7.81 19.93 1.92
N PRO A 42 7.71 20.48 3.15
CA PRO A 42 7.72 19.70 4.39
C PRO A 42 6.76 18.50 4.36
N LEU A 43 7.25 17.35 4.84
CA LEU A 43 6.44 16.18 5.11
C LEU A 43 6.01 16.19 6.58
N ILE A 44 4.72 15.95 6.81
CA ILE A 44 4.12 15.74 8.10
C ILE A 44 3.66 14.27 8.17
N ILE A 45 3.97 13.59 9.28
CA ILE A 45 3.61 12.19 9.51
C ILE A 45 2.71 12.12 10.74
N ILE A 46 1.56 11.47 10.61
CA ILE A 46 0.66 11.18 11.72
C ILE A 46 0.96 9.78 12.25
N ARG A 47 1.12 9.65 13.56
CA ARG A 47 1.29 8.36 14.22
C ARG A 47 -0.07 7.79 14.55
N LYS A 48 -0.27 6.50 14.27
CA LYS A 48 -1.50 5.77 14.60
C LYS A 48 -1.67 5.56 16.11
N GLU A 49 -0.56 5.59 16.86
CA GLU A 49 -0.53 5.40 18.31
C GLU A 49 0.28 6.51 19.00
N ALA A 50 -0.24 7.05 20.11
CA ALA A 50 0.47 8.03 20.93
C ALA A 50 1.66 7.40 21.65
N LYS A 51 2.75 8.16 21.87
CA LYS A 51 3.89 7.70 22.68
C LYS A 51 3.43 7.40 24.11
N ALA A 52 3.82 6.24 24.65
CA ALA A 52 3.56 5.88 26.05
C ALA A 52 4.30 6.79 27.06
N HIS A 53 5.43 7.38 26.65
CA HIS A 53 6.21 8.33 27.46
C HIS A 53 6.68 9.51 26.60
N GLY A 54 6.33 10.75 27.00
CA GLY A 54 6.67 12.00 26.32
C GLY A 54 5.46 12.92 26.05
N THR A 55 5.67 14.03 25.33
CA THR A 55 4.58 14.86 24.83
C THR A 55 3.73 14.02 23.87
N LYS A 56 2.42 13.87 24.15
CA LYS A 56 1.44 13.04 23.41
C LYS A 56 1.13 13.55 21.99
N LYS A 57 2.11 14.12 21.29
CA LYS A 57 1.91 14.65 19.94
C LYS A 57 1.72 13.49 18.96
N LEU A 58 0.57 13.50 18.28
CA LEU A 58 0.24 12.55 17.21
C LEU A 58 0.89 12.93 15.88
N ILE A 59 1.38 14.17 15.76
CA ILE A 59 1.96 14.72 14.54
C ILE A 59 3.48 14.89 14.70
N GLU A 60 4.24 14.41 13.71
CA GLU A 60 5.68 14.63 13.55
C GLU A 60 5.94 15.41 12.25
N GLY A 61 6.87 16.36 12.26
CA GLY A 61 7.18 17.22 11.10
C GLY A 61 7.29 18.69 11.46
N LEU A 62 7.64 19.51 10.48
CA LEU A 62 7.71 20.97 10.62
C LEU A 62 6.42 21.60 10.08
N TYR A 63 5.70 22.32 10.94
CA TYR A 63 4.47 23.02 10.58
C TYR A 63 4.22 24.21 11.52
N LYS A 64 3.38 25.14 11.07
CA LYS A 64 2.87 26.28 11.84
C LYS A 64 1.35 26.33 11.75
N LYS A 65 0.72 26.95 12.75
CA LYS A 65 -0.72 27.21 12.70
C LYS A 65 -1.06 28.08 11.49
N GLY A 66 -2.11 27.70 10.77
CA GLY A 66 -2.54 28.35 9.54
C GLY A 66 -1.88 27.82 8.27
N ASP A 67 -0.87 26.94 8.37
CA ASP A 67 -0.28 26.30 7.19
C ASP A 67 -1.37 25.49 6.45
N LYS A 68 -1.39 25.63 5.12
CA LYS A 68 -2.23 24.84 4.24
C LYS A 68 -1.58 23.50 3.97
N VAL A 69 -2.32 22.42 4.17
CA VAL A 69 -1.79 21.06 4.09
C VAL A 69 -2.65 20.24 3.14
N ILE A 70 -2.00 19.61 2.17
CA ILE A 70 -2.64 18.59 1.33
C ILE A 70 -2.44 17.21 1.96
N VAL A 71 -3.48 16.38 1.86
CA VAL A 71 -3.44 15.00 2.34
C VAL A 71 -3.31 14.06 1.15
N ILE A 72 -2.42 13.08 1.24
CA ILE A 72 -2.23 12.04 0.22
C ILE A 72 -2.70 10.70 0.79
N GLU A 73 -3.53 10.01 0.02
CA GLU A 73 -4.04 8.67 0.30
C GLU A 73 -3.73 7.71 -0.87
N ASP A 74 -3.65 6.40 -0.62
CA ASP A 74 -3.55 5.42 -1.70
C ASP A 74 -4.94 5.13 -2.31
N VAL A 75 -5.89 4.65 -1.51
CA VAL A 75 -7.21 4.21 -1.95
C VAL A 75 -8.29 4.80 -1.05
N VAL A 76 -9.27 5.47 -1.65
CA VAL A 76 -10.43 6.02 -0.95
C VAL A 76 -11.63 5.11 -1.13
N THR A 77 -12.32 4.80 -0.03
CA THR A 77 -13.60 4.07 -0.03
C THR A 77 -14.70 4.97 0.54
N THR A 78 -14.85 4.95 1.86
CA THR A 78 -15.84 5.74 2.60
C THR A 78 -15.30 7.08 3.09
N GLY A 79 -13.98 7.33 2.97
CA GLY A 79 -13.32 8.53 3.49
C GLY A 79 -13.13 8.56 5.02
N GLY A 80 -13.40 7.46 5.74
CA GLY A 80 -13.24 7.37 7.20
C GLY A 80 -11.85 7.74 7.71
N SER A 81 -10.82 7.02 7.27
CA SER A 81 -9.43 7.24 7.70
C SER A 81 -8.93 8.64 7.39
N ILE A 82 -9.36 9.22 6.27
CA ILE A 82 -9.01 10.59 5.88
C ILE A 82 -9.64 11.58 6.85
N GLN A 83 -10.91 11.40 7.23
CA GLN A 83 -11.58 12.28 8.19
C GLN A 83 -10.84 12.30 9.53
N ASP A 84 -10.46 11.15 10.06
CA ASP A 84 -9.72 11.05 11.32
C ASP A 84 -8.39 11.83 11.26
N VAL A 85 -7.68 11.72 10.12
CA VAL A 85 -6.45 12.46 9.85
C VAL A 85 -6.71 13.97 9.77
N VAL A 86 -7.75 14.38 9.06
CA VAL A 86 -8.10 15.79 8.86
C VAL A 86 -8.49 16.44 10.19
N ASP A 87 -9.23 15.74 11.05
CA ASP A 87 -9.63 16.24 12.36
C ASP A 87 -8.39 16.48 13.24
N ILE A 88 -7.44 15.53 13.27
CA ILE A 88 -6.16 15.69 13.99
C ILE A 88 -5.36 16.90 13.48
N LEU A 89 -5.32 17.12 12.17
CA LEU A 89 -4.60 18.26 11.57
C LEU A 89 -5.27 19.59 11.92
N ARG A 90 -6.61 19.65 11.81
CA ARG A 90 -7.41 20.85 12.12
C ARG A 90 -7.33 21.21 13.60
N ASP A 91 -7.31 20.23 14.51
CA ASP A 91 -7.11 20.44 15.95
C ASP A 91 -5.75 21.09 16.27
N GLU A 92 -4.72 20.80 15.48
CA GLU A 92 -3.40 21.43 15.57
C GLU A 92 -3.35 22.81 14.90
N GLY A 93 -4.45 23.25 14.29
CA GLY A 93 -4.62 24.56 13.66
C GLY A 93 -4.15 24.61 12.20
N LEU A 94 -4.07 23.47 11.51
CA LEU A 94 -3.74 23.38 10.09
C LEU A 94 -5.00 23.51 9.23
N VAL A 95 -4.84 24.04 8.02
CA VAL A 95 -5.91 24.18 7.05
C VAL A 95 -5.83 23.00 6.08
N VAL A 96 -6.89 22.18 6.04
CA VAL A 96 -6.98 21.02 5.15
C VAL A 96 -8.25 21.12 4.33
N GLU A 97 -8.09 21.40 3.04
CA GLU A 97 -9.17 21.62 2.07
C GLU A 97 -9.12 20.60 0.93
N ASP A 98 -7.97 19.93 0.72
CA ASP A 98 -7.73 19.07 -0.44
C ASP A 98 -7.07 17.74 -0.06
N VAL A 99 -7.63 16.67 -0.61
CA VAL A 99 -7.11 15.30 -0.49
C VAL A 99 -6.84 14.77 -1.89
N PHE A 100 -5.68 14.15 -2.07
CA PHE A 100 -5.26 13.51 -3.32
C PHE A 100 -5.12 12.01 -3.13
N CYS A 101 -5.73 11.21 -4.00
CA CYS A 101 -5.60 9.76 -3.95
C CYS A 101 -5.24 9.13 -5.30
N LEU A 102 -4.67 7.91 -5.25
CA LEU A 102 -4.41 7.15 -6.48
C LEU A 102 -5.71 6.57 -7.05
N LEU A 103 -6.56 6.03 -6.19
CA LEU A 103 -7.80 5.39 -6.59
C LEU A 103 -8.95 5.82 -5.67
N ASP A 104 -9.98 6.44 -6.25
CA ASP A 104 -11.28 6.52 -5.61
C ASP A 104 -12.11 5.29 -5.97
N ARG A 105 -12.60 4.57 -4.96
CA ARG A 105 -13.48 3.42 -5.14
C ARG A 105 -14.93 3.80 -5.42
N GLU A 106 -15.28 5.08 -5.37
CA GLU A 106 -16.62 5.60 -5.64
C GLU A 106 -17.68 4.99 -4.70
N GLN A 107 -17.30 4.82 -3.43
CA GLN A 107 -18.14 4.21 -2.39
C GLN A 107 -18.60 5.24 -1.33
N GLY A 108 -18.86 6.48 -1.75
CA GLY A 108 -19.36 7.55 -0.89
C GLY A 108 -18.28 8.43 -0.23
N GLY A 109 -17.01 8.21 -0.56
CA GLY A 109 -15.88 8.93 0.04
C GLY A 109 -15.86 10.41 -0.33
N ALA A 110 -15.99 10.73 -1.62
CA ALA A 110 -16.03 12.11 -2.11
C ALA A 110 -17.14 12.92 -1.45
N GLU A 111 -18.37 12.40 -1.42
CA GLU A 111 -19.54 13.08 -0.85
C GLU A 111 -19.43 13.24 0.67
N LYS A 112 -18.77 12.29 1.35
CA LYS A 112 -18.52 12.42 2.79
C LYS A 112 -17.52 13.53 3.06
N LEU A 113 -16.42 13.58 2.31
CA LEU A 113 -15.36 14.58 2.47
C LEU A 113 -15.86 15.99 2.11
N GLU A 114 -16.65 16.12 1.04
CA GLU A 114 -17.23 17.40 0.62
C GLU A 114 -18.09 18.03 1.72
N LYS A 115 -18.87 17.23 2.46
CA LYS A 115 -19.67 17.69 3.63
C LYS A 115 -18.81 18.28 4.75
N HIS A 116 -17.52 17.97 4.78
CA HIS A 116 -16.56 18.49 5.76
C HIS A 116 -15.64 19.56 5.15
N GLY A 117 -16.00 20.11 3.98
CA GLY A 117 -15.26 21.14 3.28
C GLY A 117 -13.94 20.64 2.69
N ILE A 118 -13.91 19.39 2.25
CA ILE A 118 -12.71 18.75 1.70
C ILE A 118 -13.00 18.27 0.28
N THR A 119 -12.19 18.71 -0.67
CA THR A 119 -12.26 18.26 -2.07
C THR A 119 -11.39 17.03 -2.26
N LEU A 120 -11.97 15.96 -2.82
CA LEU A 120 -11.23 14.75 -3.18
C LEU A 120 -10.80 14.82 -4.65
N HIS A 121 -9.50 14.73 -4.89
CA HIS A 121 -8.87 14.64 -6.21
C HIS A 121 -8.31 13.23 -6.41
N SER A 122 -8.85 12.48 -7.36
CA SER A 122 -8.41 11.10 -7.63
C SER A 122 -7.67 11.00 -8.96
N LEU A 123 -6.53 10.30 -8.99
CA LEU A 123 -5.83 10.00 -10.24
C LEU A 123 -6.64 9.06 -11.13
N MET A 124 -7.33 8.09 -10.52
CA MET A 124 -8.23 7.15 -11.18
C MET A 124 -9.44 6.89 -10.29
N ASN A 125 -10.56 6.53 -10.92
CA ASN A 125 -11.75 6.02 -10.23
C ASN A 125 -12.07 4.60 -10.69
N MET A 126 -13.01 3.93 -10.01
CA MET A 126 -13.40 2.56 -10.36
C MET A 126 -14.00 2.45 -11.75
N GLU A 127 -14.78 3.44 -12.20
CA GLU A 127 -15.27 3.48 -13.58
C GLU A 127 -14.11 3.42 -14.59
N THR A 128 -13.05 4.20 -14.40
CA THR A 128 -11.86 4.21 -15.28
C THR A 128 -11.14 2.87 -15.25
N VAL A 129 -10.94 2.29 -14.05
CA VAL A 129 -10.28 0.98 -13.90
C VAL A 129 -11.07 -0.12 -14.60
N LEU A 130 -12.38 -0.19 -14.39
CA LEU A 130 -13.22 -1.20 -15.03
C LEU A 130 -13.28 -1.02 -16.55
N SER A 131 -13.34 0.24 -17.01
CA SER A 131 -13.32 0.56 -18.45
C SER A 131 -12.05 0.06 -19.10
N PHE A 132 -10.90 0.31 -18.46
CA PHE A 132 -9.62 -0.17 -18.93
C PHE A 132 -9.56 -1.70 -18.95
N LEU A 133 -9.96 -2.37 -17.87
CA LEU A 133 -9.90 -3.83 -17.75
C LEU A 133 -10.80 -4.54 -18.78
N LEU A 134 -11.98 -4.00 -19.05
CA LEU A 134 -12.85 -4.48 -20.14
C LEU A 134 -12.18 -4.29 -21.50
N SER A 135 -11.55 -3.15 -21.74
CA SER A 135 -10.95 -2.81 -23.02
C SER A 135 -9.69 -3.59 -23.37
N VAL A 136 -8.97 -4.10 -22.37
CA VAL A 136 -7.83 -5.01 -22.56
C VAL A 136 -8.23 -6.49 -22.43
N GLU A 137 -9.53 -6.78 -22.38
CA GLU A 137 -10.09 -8.14 -22.25
C GLU A 137 -9.60 -8.90 -21.00
N ALA A 138 -9.14 -8.17 -19.96
CA ALA A 138 -8.73 -8.77 -18.69
C ALA A 138 -9.93 -9.22 -17.84
N ILE A 139 -11.11 -8.62 -18.06
CA ILE A 139 -12.39 -9.04 -17.51
C ILE A 139 -13.43 -9.03 -18.63
N ASP A 140 -14.46 -9.88 -18.50
CA ASP A 140 -15.62 -9.86 -19.39
C ASP A 140 -16.75 -8.95 -18.84
N LYS A 141 -17.77 -8.73 -19.67
CA LYS A 141 -18.93 -7.88 -19.31
C LYS A 141 -19.71 -8.43 -18.12
N GLU A 142 -19.77 -9.76 -17.97
CA GLU A 142 -20.46 -10.40 -16.86
C GLU A 142 -19.75 -10.12 -15.53
N THR A 143 -18.43 -10.31 -15.50
CA THR A 143 -17.58 -10.03 -14.34
C THR A 143 -17.62 -8.55 -13.98
N CYS A 144 -17.53 -7.65 -14.97
CA CYS A 144 -17.66 -6.22 -14.73
C CYS A 144 -19.02 -5.88 -14.09
N SER A 145 -20.11 -6.44 -14.58
CA SER A 145 -21.46 -6.22 -14.02
C SER A 145 -21.57 -6.72 -12.57
N LYS A 146 -20.96 -7.88 -12.26
CA LYS A 146 -20.87 -8.40 -10.90
C LYS A 146 -20.10 -7.47 -9.98
N ILE A 147 -18.98 -6.90 -10.43
CA ILE A 147 -18.18 -5.95 -9.63
C ILE A 147 -18.97 -4.67 -9.36
N VAL A 148 -19.58 -4.08 -10.38
CA VAL A 148 -20.42 -2.87 -10.25
C VAL A 148 -21.53 -3.09 -9.22
N SER A 149 -22.24 -4.23 -9.32
CA SER A 149 -23.28 -4.58 -8.37
C SER A 149 -22.75 -4.85 -6.95
N ALA A 150 -21.63 -5.57 -6.81
CA ALA A 150 -21.07 -5.91 -5.51
C ALA A 150 -20.54 -4.69 -4.75
N LEU A 151 -20.04 -3.70 -5.48
CA LEU A 151 -19.48 -2.47 -4.91
C LEU A 151 -20.50 -1.33 -4.81
N ASN A 152 -21.72 -1.52 -5.33
CA ASN A 152 -22.76 -0.48 -5.45
C ASN A 152 -22.25 0.79 -6.15
N LEU A 153 -21.48 0.62 -7.23
CA LEU A 153 -20.91 1.76 -7.96
C LEU A 153 -22.01 2.60 -8.61
N PRO A 154 -21.83 3.93 -8.71
CA PRO A 154 -22.81 4.82 -9.34
C PRO A 154 -22.90 4.61 -10.86
N CYS A 155 -21.88 4.04 -11.48
CA CYS A 155 -21.85 3.82 -12.92
C CYS A 155 -22.70 2.60 -13.32
N GLN A 156 -23.71 2.81 -14.17
CA GLN A 156 -24.57 1.73 -14.71
C GLN A 156 -24.07 1.16 -16.04
N GLY A 157 -22.96 1.68 -16.58
CA GLY A 157 -22.44 1.24 -17.87
C GLY A 157 -21.00 1.68 -18.05
N VAL A 158 -20.07 0.76 -17.79
CA VAL A 158 -18.65 0.96 -18.02
C VAL A 158 -18.40 0.98 -19.53
N LYS A 159 -17.79 2.08 -20.02
CA LYS A 159 -17.56 2.26 -21.46
C LYS A 159 -16.32 1.48 -21.88
N HIS A 160 -16.38 0.85 -23.04
CA HIS A 160 -15.17 0.39 -23.70
C HIS A 160 -14.39 1.63 -24.14
N LEU A 161 -13.20 1.83 -23.58
CA LEU A 161 -12.28 2.85 -24.04
C LEU A 161 -11.80 2.46 -25.44
N PRO A 162 -11.89 3.35 -26.44
CA PRO A 162 -11.16 3.15 -27.69
C PRO A 162 -9.68 3.34 -27.35
N LEU A 163 -9.04 2.25 -26.90
CA LEU A 163 -7.62 2.20 -26.73
C LEU A 163 -7.02 2.33 -28.14
N SER A 164 -6.60 3.54 -28.51
CA SER A 164 -5.68 3.68 -29.62
C SER A 164 -4.49 2.74 -29.33
N LEU A 165 -3.90 2.17 -30.36
CA LEU A 165 -2.75 1.23 -30.33
C LEU A 165 -1.49 1.79 -29.63
N GLU A 166 -1.63 2.91 -28.92
CA GLU A 166 -0.70 3.63 -28.08
C GLU A 166 -1.07 3.51 -26.58
N ILE A 167 -1.65 2.38 -26.13
CA ILE A 167 -1.05 1.86 -24.89
C ILE A 167 0.38 1.59 -25.30
N GLU A 168 1.28 2.53 -25.04
CA GLU A 168 2.71 2.35 -25.23
C GLU A 168 3.00 0.95 -24.75
N ASN A 169 3.43 0.08 -25.69
CA ASN A 169 3.81 -1.31 -25.40
C ASN A 169 4.40 -1.30 -24.00
N LEU A 170 3.78 -2.00 -23.03
CA LEU A 170 4.14 -1.84 -21.63
C LEU A 170 5.67 -1.87 -21.47
N ALA A 171 6.38 -2.66 -22.30
CA ALA A 171 7.83 -2.71 -22.49
C ALA A 171 8.56 -1.35 -22.54
N LYS A 172 7.93 -0.31 -23.10
CA LYS A 172 8.44 1.06 -23.30
C LYS A 172 8.30 1.96 -22.07
N PHE A 173 7.37 1.67 -21.15
CA PHE A 173 7.31 2.41 -19.89
C PHE A 173 8.60 2.20 -19.11
N PRO A 174 9.18 3.25 -18.50
CA PRO A 174 10.34 3.15 -17.63
C PRO A 174 9.96 2.53 -16.27
N LEU A 175 9.40 1.31 -16.31
CA LEU A 175 9.44 0.41 -15.18
C LEU A 175 10.90 0.08 -14.95
N HIS A 176 11.41 0.29 -13.74
CA HIS A 176 12.76 -0.13 -13.37
C HIS A 176 12.97 -1.57 -13.86
N HIS A 177 13.95 -1.72 -14.74
CA HIS A 177 14.41 -2.93 -15.44
C HIS A 177 14.21 -4.24 -14.67
N LEU A 178 14.38 -4.24 -13.34
CA LEU A 178 14.21 -5.39 -12.47
C LEU A 178 12.82 -6.07 -12.53
N GLY A 179 11.73 -5.32 -12.76
CA GLY A 179 10.38 -5.87 -12.71
C GLY A 179 10.01 -6.83 -13.85
N ARG A 180 10.74 -6.77 -14.97
CA ARG A 180 10.54 -7.63 -16.15
C ARG A 180 11.59 -8.72 -16.33
N LEU A 181 12.66 -8.67 -15.55
CA LEU A 181 13.72 -9.66 -15.64
C LEU A 181 13.22 -11.01 -15.11
N PRO A 182 13.57 -12.13 -15.77
CA PRO A 182 13.41 -13.46 -15.20
C PRO A 182 14.02 -13.54 -13.80
N LEU A 183 13.50 -14.44 -12.97
CA LEU A 183 13.90 -14.58 -11.56
C LEU A 183 15.41 -14.75 -11.41
N GLU A 184 16.03 -15.49 -12.32
CA GLU A 184 17.46 -15.77 -12.40
C GLU A 184 18.29 -14.51 -12.63
N GLU A 185 17.82 -13.61 -13.49
CA GLU A 185 18.50 -12.34 -13.76
C GLU A 185 18.33 -11.37 -12.59
N ARG A 186 17.13 -11.32 -11.99
CA ARG A 186 16.89 -10.54 -10.77
C ARG A 186 17.76 -11.01 -9.60
N ALA A 187 18.03 -12.31 -9.51
CA ALA A 187 18.88 -12.89 -8.48
C ALA A 187 20.34 -12.41 -8.58
N LYS A 188 20.85 -12.16 -9.80
CA LYS A 188 22.22 -11.65 -10.02
C LYS A 188 22.40 -10.22 -9.54
N GLU A 189 21.35 -9.42 -9.64
CA GLU A 189 21.33 -8.01 -9.21
C GLU A 189 21.14 -7.84 -7.68
N ALA A 190 20.84 -8.92 -6.94
CA ALA A 190 20.61 -8.84 -5.52
C ALA A 190 21.92 -8.54 -4.77
N ILE A 191 22.02 -7.34 -4.16
CA ILE A 191 23.19 -6.95 -3.38
C ILE A 191 23.12 -7.49 -1.95
N CYS A 192 21.95 -7.34 -1.30
CA CYS A 192 21.72 -7.71 0.10
C CYS A 192 21.78 -9.24 0.31
N PRO A 193 22.49 -9.75 1.34
CA PRO A 193 22.57 -11.19 1.64
C PRO A 193 21.21 -11.87 1.83
N LEU A 194 20.25 -11.19 2.47
CA LEU A 194 18.90 -11.70 2.65
C LEU A 194 18.18 -11.88 1.31
N ASN A 195 18.27 -10.89 0.42
CA ASN A 195 17.65 -10.97 -0.90
C ASN A 195 18.28 -12.10 -1.73
N LYS A 196 19.61 -12.26 -1.69
CA LYS A 196 20.31 -13.39 -2.33
C LYS A 196 19.78 -14.73 -1.82
N LYS A 197 19.60 -14.86 -0.50
CA LYS A 197 19.03 -16.07 0.12
C LYS A 197 17.61 -16.32 -0.39
N ILE A 198 16.73 -15.32 -0.35
CA ILE A 198 15.34 -15.45 -0.82
C ILE A 198 15.29 -15.88 -2.28
N PHE A 199 16.04 -15.22 -3.17
CA PHE A 199 16.10 -15.62 -4.59
C PHE A 199 16.60 -17.06 -4.77
N SER A 200 17.64 -17.46 -4.04
CA SER A 200 18.14 -18.83 -4.07
C SER A 200 17.09 -19.84 -3.62
N LEU A 201 16.32 -19.54 -2.58
CA LEU A 201 15.21 -20.39 -2.12
C LEU A 201 14.10 -20.48 -3.17
N MET A 202 13.73 -19.35 -3.78
CA MET A 202 12.70 -19.33 -4.80
C MET A 202 13.06 -20.20 -6.01
N LEU A 203 14.31 -20.09 -6.49
CA LEU A 203 14.84 -20.90 -7.58
C LEU A 203 14.93 -22.39 -7.20
N LYS A 204 15.46 -22.70 -6.01
CA LYS A 204 15.64 -24.07 -5.52
C LYS A 204 14.31 -24.80 -5.33
N LYS A 205 13.31 -24.11 -4.78
CA LYS A 205 11.98 -24.68 -4.51
C LYS A 205 10.99 -24.53 -5.66
N ASN A 206 11.36 -23.81 -6.72
CA ASN A 206 10.44 -23.37 -7.76
C ASN A 206 9.15 -22.76 -7.18
N SER A 207 9.30 -21.88 -6.19
CA SER A 207 8.19 -21.32 -5.41
C SER A 207 8.46 -19.87 -5.04
N ASN A 208 7.39 -19.09 -4.96
CA ASN A 208 7.39 -17.72 -4.40
C ASN A 208 6.44 -17.62 -3.19
N LEU A 209 5.99 -18.75 -2.66
CA LEU A 209 4.95 -18.81 -1.65
C LEU A 209 5.48 -18.39 -0.27
N CYS A 210 4.83 -17.40 0.32
CA CYS A 210 5.04 -16.99 1.71
C CYS A 210 3.78 -17.34 2.52
N LEU A 211 3.96 -17.81 3.75
CA LEU A 211 2.85 -18.17 4.65
C LEU A 211 2.89 -17.33 5.92
N ALA A 212 1.80 -16.63 6.23
CA ALA A 212 1.59 -16.04 7.55
C ALA A 212 0.85 -17.04 8.45
N VAL A 213 1.39 -17.31 9.64
CA VAL A 213 0.81 -18.25 10.61
C VAL A 213 0.38 -17.49 11.86
N ASP A 214 -0.89 -17.08 11.86
CA ASP A 214 -1.46 -16.20 12.89
C ASP A 214 -2.25 -17.02 13.93
N TYR A 215 -1.52 -17.83 14.70
CA TYR A 215 -2.06 -18.59 15.82
C TYR A 215 -1.46 -18.13 17.14
N THR A 216 -2.19 -18.34 18.24
CA THR A 216 -1.76 -17.95 19.58
C THR A 216 -1.00 -19.06 20.33
N SER A 217 -0.95 -20.29 19.79
CA SER A 217 -0.28 -21.43 20.41
C SER A 217 0.94 -21.87 19.59
N ALA A 218 2.09 -21.96 20.26
CA ALA A 218 3.36 -22.41 19.71
C ALA A 218 3.26 -23.80 19.05
N GLU A 219 2.56 -24.75 19.69
CA GLU A 219 2.39 -26.10 19.16
C GLU A 219 1.67 -26.09 17.80
N LYS A 220 0.56 -25.36 17.70
CA LYS A 220 -0.21 -25.24 16.45
C LYS A 220 0.60 -24.58 15.35
N ILE A 221 1.38 -23.56 15.69
CA ILE A 221 2.28 -22.90 14.74
C ILE A 221 3.28 -23.92 14.19
N LEU A 222 3.98 -24.67 15.05
CA LEU A 222 4.97 -25.65 14.62
C LEU A 222 4.35 -26.75 13.74
N GLN A 223 3.16 -27.26 14.08
CA GLN A 223 2.45 -28.26 13.27
C GLN A 223 2.09 -27.75 11.87
N LEU A 224 1.69 -26.47 11.75
CA LEU A 224 1.40 -25.85 10.46
C LEU A 224 2.68 -25.59 9.65
N VAL A 225 3.71 -25.09 10.32
CA VAL A 225 5.02 -24.85 9.73
C VAL A 225 5.58 -26.15 9.16
N GLU A 226 5.58 -27.25 9.91
CA GLU A 226 6.11 -28.55 9.46
C GLU A 226 5.43 -29.04 8.17
N LYS A 227 4.12 -28.84 8.04
CA LYS A 227 3.37 -29.22 6.83
C LYS A 227 3.64 -28.30 5.64
N ALA A 228 3.83 -27.00 5.89
CA ALA A 228 4.00 -26.00 4.84
C ALA A 228 5.45 -25.82 4.39
N ALA A 229 6.42 -26.11 5.27
CA ALA A 229 7.84 -25.83 5.10
C ALA A 229 8.45 -26.32 3.77
N PRO A 230 8.06 -27.49 3.20
CA PRO A 230 8.58 -27.93 1.91
C PRO A 230 8.22 -26.99 0.73
N PHE A 231 7.14 -26.22 0.84
CA PHE A 231 6.56 -25.45 -0.27
C PHE A 231 6.83 -23.95 -0.20
N VAL A 232 7.14 -23.43 0.99
CA VAL A 232 7.25 -21.99 1.25
C VAL A 232 8.69 -21.49 1.19
N VAL A 233 8.89 -20.26 0.74
CA VAL A 233 10.18 -19.56 0.82
C VAL A 233 10.32 -18.77 2.12
N ALA A 234 9.19 -18.39 2.71
CA ALA A 234 9.13 -17.59 3.91
C ALA A 234 7.93 -17.97 4.78
N ILE A 235 8.12 -17.89 6.09
CA ILE A 235 7.04 -17.98 7.07
C ILE A 235 7.08 -16.75 7.96
N LYS A 236 5.95 -16.06 8.06
CA LYS A 236 5.75 -14.97 9.00
C LYS A 236 5.04 -15.49 10.25
N VAL A 237 5.54 -15.09 11.42
CA VAL A 237 4.87 -15.26 12.72
C VAL A 237 4.69 -13.89 13.39
N HIS A 238 3.71 -13.79 14.29
CA HIS A 238 3.56 -12.64 15.19
C HIS A 238 3.92 -13.10 16.60
N ALA A 239 5.14 -12.82 17.07
CA ALA A 239 5.62 -13.39 18.34
C ALA A 239 4.77 -12.93 19.54
N ASP A 240 4.28 -11.68 19.52
CA ASP A 240 3.41 -11.12 20.57
C ASP A 240 2.06 -11.80 20.72
N ALA A 241 1.57 -12.46 19.66
CA ALA A 241 0.30 -13.16 19.70
C ALA A 241 0.41 -14.54 20.37
N ILE A 242 1.63 -15.06 20.55
CA ILE A 242 1.88 -16.42 21.02
C ILE A 242 1.89 -16.43 22.56
N THR A 243 0.89 -17.05 23.17
CA THR A 243 0.68 -17.02 24.63
C THR A 243 1.67 -17.92 25.40
N ASP A 244 2.20 -18.94 24.74
CA ASP A 244 3.14 -19.94 25.25
C ASP A 244 4.53 -19.83 24.60
N PHE A 245 4.91 -18.61 24.20
CA PHE A 245 6.20 -18.32 23.57
C PHE A 245 7.37 -18.74 24.48
N SER A 246 8.35 -19.45 23.91
CA SER A 246 9.51 -19.95 24.66
C SER A 246 10.75 -20.10 23.76
N GLU A 247 11.93 -20.19 24.38
CA GLU A 247 13.18 -20.47 23.66
C GLU A 247 13.16 -21.84 22.95
N ASP A 248 12.45 -22.82 23.50
CA ASP A 248 12.24 -24.14 22.88
C ASP A 248 11.43 -24.00 21.58
N PHE A 249 10.37 -23.20 21.59
CA PHE A 249 9.61 -22.87 20.38
C PHE A 249 10.50 -22.22 19.31
N THR A 250 11.28 -21.20 19.69
CA THR A 250 12.21 -20.53 18.76
C THR A 250 13.23 -21.52 18.19
N SER A 251 13.81 -22.38 19.02
CA SER A 251 14.81 -23.38 18.61
C SER A 251 14.22 -24.38 17.61
N LYS A 252 13.00 -24.86 17.86
CA LYS A 252 12.28 -25.76 16.95
C LYS A 252 11.94 -25.09 15.63
N LEU A 253 11.48 -23.84 15.67
CA LEU A 253 11.14 -23.08 14.47
C LEU A 253 12.38 -22.81 13.61
N VAL A 254 13.50 -22.42 14.23
CA VAL A 254 14.79 -22.21 13.55
C VAL A 254 15.30 -23.52 12.95
N ARG A 255 15.16 -24.65 13.66
CA ARG A 255 15.50 -25.96 13.12
C ARG A 255 14.68 -26.29 11.87
N LEU A 256 13.36 -26.12 11.92
CA LEU A 256 12.49 -26.32 10.75
C LEU A 256 12.90 -25.42 9.58
N ALA A 257 13.25 -24.16 9.86
CA ALA A 257 13.71 -23.21 8.84
C ALA A 257 15.01 -23.63 8.18
N ASN A 258 15.94 -24.22 8.92
CA ASN A 258 17.19 -24.75 8.39
C ASN A 258 16.97 -26.06 7.63
N ASP A 259 16.22 -27.00 8.20
CA ASP A 259 16.00 -28.34 7.65
C ASP A 259 15.21 -28.28 6.32
N HIS A 260 14.24 -27.37 6.24
CA HIS A 260 13.42 -27.19 5.04
C HIS A 260 13.76 -25.95 4.23
N GLU A 261 14.81 -25.20 4.61
CA GLU A 261 15.30 -24.03 3.89
C GLU A 261 14.21 -22.99 3.59
N PHE A 262 13.72 -22.31 4.62
CA PHE A 262 12.87 -21.12 4.49
C PHE A 262 13.37 -19.98 5.38
N VAL A 263 12.88 -18.76 5.16
CA VAL A 263 13.17 -17.59 6.00
C VAL A 263 12.04 -17.36 6.99
N ILE A 264 12.37 -17.07 8.25
CA ILE A 264 11.40 -16.64 9.25
C ILE A 264 11.33 -15.11 9.22
N PHE A 265 10.11 -14.58 9.18
CA PHE A 265 9.81 -13.16 9.34
C PHE A 265 9.00 -12.97 10.62
N GLU A 266 9.30 -11.92 11.35
CA GLU A 266 8.57 -11.51 12.54
C GLU A 266 8.26 -10.02 12.38
N ASP A 267 7.03 -9.62 12.63
CA ASP A 267 6.61 -8.21 12.51
C ASP A 267 7.08 -7.43 13.75
N ARG A 268 8.37 -7.09 13.79
CA ARG A 268 8.95 -6.08 14.69
C ARG A 268 10.08 -5.31 14.02
#